data_AF-A0A7J7UHH2-F1
#
_entry.id   AF-A0A7J7UHH2-F1
#
_cell.length_a   1.000
_cell.length_b   1.000
_cell.length_c   1.000
_cell.angle_alpha   90.00
_cell.angle_beta   90.00
_cell.angle_gamma   90.00
#
_symmetry.space_group_name_H-M   'P 1'
#
loop_
_entity.id
_entity.type
_entity.pdbx_description
1 polymer ?
#
loop_
_entity_poly.entity_id
_entity_poly.type
_entity_poly.pdbx_seq_one_letter_code
_entity_poly.pdbx_strand_id
1 'polypeptide(L)'
;MSGQLERCEREWHELEGEFQELQETHRIYRQKLEELTSLQTLCSSSISKHRTRLKDLKRTLQRYKRRASVAEAELVQQLDVTIKERQNIFFDMEAYLPKKNGSLLPGST
;
A
#
# COMPACT_ATOMS: atom_id res chain seq x y z
N MET A 1 57.18 11.34 -1.85
CA MET A 1 56.57 10.02 -1.61
C MET A 1 55.69 10.01 -0.35
N SER A 2 56.14 10.51 0.81
CA SER A 2 55.33 10.54 2.06
C SER A 2 54.00 11.32 1.95
N GLY A 3 54.02 12.54 1.39
CA GLY A 3 52.82 13.39 1.34
C GLY A 3 51.69 12.92 0.41
N GLN A 4 51.96 12.00 -0.54
CA GLN A 4 50.92 11.40 -1.37
C GLN A 4 50.20 10.28 -0.63
N LEU A 5 50.94 9.48 0.16
CA LEU A 5 50.37 8.42 0.98
C LEU A 5 49.46 9.00 2.08
N GLU A 6 49.92 10.05 2.78
CA GLU A 6 49.12 10.77 3.77
C GLU A 6 47.84 11.38 3.18
N ARG A 7 47.86 11.77 1.91
CA ARG A 7 46.66 12.27 1.21
C ARG A 7 45.68 11.13 0.92
N CYS A 8 46.18 9.99 0.44
CA CYS A 8 45.36 8.80 0.23
C CYS A 8 44.76 8.27 1.54
N GLU A 9 45.50 8.30 2.66
CA GLU A 9 44.96 7.90 3.97
C GLU A 9 43.84 8.83 4.44
N ARG A 10 43.97 10.15 4.24
CA ARG A 10 42.89 11.10 4.56
C ARG A 10 41.64 10.86 3.71
N GLU A 11 41.83 10.69 2.41
CA GLU A 11 40.72 10.40 1.48
C GLU A 11 40.03 9.07 1.82
N TRP A 12 40.79 8.06 2.23
CA TRP A 12 40.23 6.80 2.71
C TRP A 12 39.39 6.98 3.98
N HIS A 13 39.87 7.78 4.95
CA HIS A 13 39.10 8.06 6.16
C HIS A 13 37.80 8.83 5.88
N GLU A 14 37.81 9.76 4.92
CA GLU A 14 36.60 10.45 4.47
C GLU A 14 35.62 9.46 3.82
N LEU A 15 36.09 8.60 2.91
CA LEU A 15 35.27 7.55 2.28
C LEU A 15 34.68 6.55 3.28
N GLU A 16 35.45 6.17 4.30
CA GLU A 16 34.95 5.29 5.37
C GLU A 16 33.81 5.97 6.16
N GLY A 17 33.92 7.28 6.42
CA GLY A 17 32.86 8.07 7.03
C GLY A 17 31.59 8.10 6.17
N GLU A 18 31.73 8.43 4.87
CA GLU A 18 30.61 8.41 3.92
C GLU A 18 29.96 7.03 3.81
N PHE A 19 30.77 5.96 3.84
CA PHE A 19 30.27 4.60 3.79
C PHE A 19 29.46 4.24 5.04
N GLN A 20 29.90 4.65 6.23
CA GLN A 20 29.15 4.44 7.48
C GLN A 20 27.81 5.19 7.46
N GLU A 21 27.77 6.43 6.99
CA GLU A 21 26.52 7.19 6.83
C GLU A 21 25.57 6.53 5.83
N LEU A 22 26.10 6.02 4.72
CA LEU A 22 25.33 5.27 3.74
C LEU A 22 24.75 3.99 4.34
N GLN A 23 25.52 3.25 5.14
CA GLN A 23 25.04 2.03 5.80
C GLN A 23 23.88 2.32 6.75
N GLU A 24 23.97 3.38 7.55
CA GLU A 24 22.88 3.77 8.45
C GLU A 24 21.65 4.25 7.67
N THR A 25 21.85 5.05 6.62
CA THR A 25 20.77 5.48 5.74
C THR A 25 20.06 4.28 5.09
N HIS A 26 20.83 3.29 4.61
CA HIS A 26 20.28 2.06 4.03
C HIS A 26 19.50 1.23 5.07
N ARG A 27 19.99 1.15 6.31
CA ARG A 27 19.28 0.49 7.41
C ARG A 27 17.91 1.13 7.65
N ILE A 28 17.86 2.46 7.77
CA ILE A 28 16.61 3.21 7.97
C ILE A 28 15.68 3.05 6.77
N TYR A 29 16.20 3.13 5.56
CA TYR A 29 15.45 2.91 4.33
C TYR A 29 14.78 1.52 4.33
N ARG A 30 15.54 0.48 4.67
CA ARG A 30 15.01 -0.90 4.74
C ARG A 30 13.89 -1.03 5.75
N GLN A 31 14.06 -0.47 6.95
CA GLN A 31 13.02 -0.49 7.98
C GLN A 31 11.74 0.21 7.49
N LYS A 32 11.86 1.43 6.94
CA LYS A 32 10.71 2.17 6.40
C LYS A 32 10.03 1.43 5.25
N LEU A 33 10.81 0.74 4.41
CA LEU A 33 10.27 -0.08 3.33
C LEU A 33 9.47 -1.27 3.85
N GLU A 34 9.96 -1.95 4.89
CA GLU A 34 9.24 -3.06 5.55
C GLU A 34 7.93 -2.57 6.20
N GLU A 35 7.97 -1.45 6.91
CA GLU A 35 6.77 -0.81 7.49
C GLU A 35 5.75 -0.43 6.42
N LEU A 36 6.20 0.22 5.34
CA LEU A 36 5.34 0.60 4.22
C LEU A 36 4.72 -0.64 3.55
N THR A 37 5.51 -1.69 3.33
CA THR A 37 5.04 -2.95 2.71
C THR A 37 3.98 -3.63 3.57
N SER A 38 4.16 -3.62 4.89
CA SER A 38 3.17 -4.14 5.84
C SER A 38 1.85 -3.36 5.76
N LEU A 39 1.92 -2.02 5.78
CA LEU A 39 0.74 -1.15 5.64
C LEU A 39 0.03 -1.36 4.29
N GLN A 40 0.77 -1.47 3.19
CA GLN A 40 0.22 -1.74 1.86
C GLN A 40 -0.54 -3.07 1.84
N THR A 41 0.02 -4.12 2.45
CA THR A 41 -0.61 -5.45 2.54
C THR A 41 -1.87 -5.40 3.40
N LEU A 42 -1.83 -4.69 4.52
CA LEU A 42 -2.99 -4.49 5.39
C LEU A 42 -4.12 -3.75 4.67
N CYS A 43 -3.80 -2.65 3.98
CA CYS A 43 -4.76 -1.87 3.20
C CYS A 43 -5.37 -2.72 2.08
N SER A 44 -4.54 -3.38 1.26
CA SER A 44 -5.01 -4.21 0.15
C SER A 44 -5.93 -5.35 0.62
N SER A 45 -5.55 -6.04 1.69
CA SER A 45 -6.36 -7.14 2.24
C SER A 45 -7.66 -6.65 2.86
N SER A 46 -7.64 -5.50 3.55
CA SER A 46 -8.83 -4.90 4.16
C SER A 46 -9.81 -4.39 3.12
N ILE A 47 -9.34 -3.70 2.09
CA ILE A 47 -10.15 -3.26 0.95
C ILE A 47 -10.80 -4.47 0.27
N SER A 48 -10.02 -5.52 0.01
CA SER A 48 -10.53 -6.75 -0.61
C SER A 48 -11.63 -7.40 0.24
N LYS A 49 -11.44 -7.52 1.56
CA LYS A 49 -12.45 -8.05 2.50
C LYS A 49 -13.72 -7.20 2.50
N HIS A 50 -13.58 -5.88 2.59
CA HIS A 50 -14.72 -4.96 2.57
C HIS A 50 -15.48 -5.01 1.24
N ARG A 51 -14.77 -5.05 0.11
CA ARG A 51 -15.36 -5.17 -1.23
C ARG A 51 -16.21 -6.44 -1.37
N THR A 52 -15.74 -7.57 -0.87
CA THR A 52 -16.51 -8.82 -0.83
C THR A 52 -17.78 -8.67 0.02
N ARG A 53 -17.65 -8.16 1.25
CA ARG A 53 -18.81 -7.95 2.14
C ARG A 53 -19.85 -7.01 1.54
N LEU A 54 -19.44 -5.91 0.91
CA LEU A 54 -20.35 -4.98 0.23
C LEU A 54 -21.05 -5.64 -0.97
N LYS A 55 -20.35 -6.51 -1.71
CA LYS A 55 -20.95 -7.27 -2.82
C LYS A 55 -22.04 -8.22 -2.32
N ASP A 56 -21.80 -8.91 -1.20
CA ASP A 56 -22.77 -9.83 -0.61
C ASP A 56 -23.97 -9.09 0.01
N LEU A 57 -23.71 -7.96 0.67
CA LEU A 57 -24.77 -7.06 1.17
C LEU A 57 -25.65 -6.57 0.02
N LYS A 58 -25.03 -6.09 -1.08
CA LYS A 58 -25.77 -5.67 -2.27
C LYS A 58 -26.65 -6.78 -2.84
N ARG A 59 -26.13 -8.02 -2.93
CA ARG A 59 -26.94 -9.18 -3.38
C ARG A 59 -28.15 -9.42 -2.46
N THR A 60 -27.96 -9.29 -1.16
CA THR A 60 -29.03 -9.44 -0.16
C THR A 60 -30.09 -8.35 -0.30
N LEU A 61 -29.67 -7.10 -0.42
CA LEU A 61 -30.57 -5.95 -0.64
C LEU A 61 -31.38 -6.11 -1.93
N GLN A 62 -30.76 -6.55 -3.02
CA GLN A 62 -31.46 -6.79 -4.29
C GLN A 62 -32.51 -7.90 -4.21
N ARG A 63 -32.28 -8.94 -3.40
CA ARG A 63 -33.29 -9.99 -3.14
C ARG A 63 -34.46 -9.44 -2.31
N TYR A 64 -34.16 -8.60 -1.32
CA TYR A 64 -35.15 -8.00 -0.43
C TYR A 64 -36.03 -6.96 -1.14
N LYS A 65 -35.44 -6.18 -2.05
CA LYS A 65 -36.13 -5.14 -2.84
C LYS A 65 -37.42 -5.62 -3.53
N ARG A 66 -37.48 -6.89 -3.92
CA ARG A 66 -38.67 -7.49 -4.56
C ARG A 66 -39.88 -7.66 -3.63
N ARG A 67 -39.66 -7.59 -2.32
CA ARG A 67 -40.67 -7.80 -1.26
C ARG A 67 -40.81 -6.57 -0.35
N ALA A 68 -40.08 -5.50 -0.65
CA ALA A 68 -39.99 -4.31 0.17
C ALA A 68 -41.23 -3.42 -0.02
N SER A 69 -41.71 -2.85 1.09
CA SER A 69 -42.63 -1.72 1.09
C SER A 69 -41.98 -0.45 0.52
N VAL A 70 -42.78 0.60 0.29
CA VAL A 70 -42.29 1.88 -0.26
C VAL A 70 -41.20 2.50 0.62
N ALA A 71 -41.39 2.52 1.95
CA ALA A 71 -40.40 3.04 2.89
C ALA A 71 -39.11 2.19 2.94
N GLU A 72 -39.24 0.87 2.87
CA GLU A 72 -38.09 -0.03 2.80
C GLU A 72 -37.34 0.08 1.46
N ALA A 73 -38.04 0.39 0.37
CA ALA A 73 -37.44 0.61 -0.93
C ALA A 73 -36.55 1.87 -0.97
N GLU A 74 -36.97 2.95 -0.30
CA GLU A 74 -36.15 4.15 -0.13
C GLU A 74 -34.87 3.86 0.67
N LEU A 75 -34.99 3.12 1.78
CA LEU A 75 -33.83 2.70 2.57
C LEU A 75 -32.87 1.82 1.74
N VAL A 76 -33.39 0.87 0.97
CA VAL A 76 -32.58 0.04 0.07
C VAL A 76 -31.85 0.90 -0.96
N GLN A 77 -32.51 1.92 -1.52
CA GLN A 77 -31.89 2.83 -2.48
C GLN A 77 -30.77 3.66 -1.84
N GLN A 78 -30.98 4.20 -0.64
CA GLN A 78 -29.96 4.93 0.10
C GLN A 78 -28.73 4.05 0.37
N LEU A 79 -28.95 2.81 0.84
CA LEU A 79 -27.86 1.86 1.07
C LEU A 79 -27.10 1.53 -0.23
N ASP A 80 -27.78 1.37 -1.36
CA ASP A 80 -27.15 1.14 -2.66
C ASP A 80 -26.26 2.32 -3.10
N VAL A 81 -26.66 3.56 -2.82
CA VAL A 81 -25.86 4.77 -3.07
C VAL A 81 -24.60 4.77 -2.21
N THR A 82 -24.75 4.59 -0.89
CA THR A 82 -23.61 4.53 0.03
C THR A 82 -22.63 3.38 -0.30
N ILE A 83 -23.15 2.23 -0.75
CA ILE A 83 -22.30 1.11 -1.20
C ILE A 83 -21.46 1.53 -2.42
N LYS A 84 -22.04 2.25 -3.38
CA LYS A 84 -21.31 2.74 -4.58
C LYS A 84 -20.26 3.78 -4.20
N GLU A 85 -20.59 4.74 -3.35
CA GLU A 85 -19.64 5.75 -2.86
C GLU A 85 -18.43 5.09 -2.20
N ARG A 86 -18.65 4.11 -1.33
CA ARG A 86 -17.58 3.33 -0.70
C ARG A 86 -16.74 2.54 -1.72
N GLN A 87 -17.35 2.04 -2.78
CA GLN A 87 -16.61 1.39 -3.87
C GLN A 87 -15.69 2.35 -4.62
N ASN A 88 -16.11 3.59 -4.82
CA ASN A 88 -15.28 4.63 -5.44
C ASN A 88 -14.09 4.99 -4.52
N ILE A 89 -14.34 5.16 -3.22
CA ILE A 89 -13.28 5.41 -2.24
C ILE A 89 -12.23 4.27 -2.26
N PHE A 90 -12.66 3.02 -2.39
CA PHE A 90 -11.71 1.90 -2.53
C PHE A 90 -10.86 1.99 -3.79
N PHE A 91 -11.40 2.49 -4.90
CA PHE A 91 -10.64 2.69 -6.13
C PHE A 91 -9.55 3.75 -5.94
N ASP A 92 -9.90 4.86 -5.29
CA ASP A 92 -8.94 5.92 -4.96
C ASP A 92 -7.85 5.39 -4.01
N MET A 93 -8.23 4.66 -2.96
CA MET A 93 -7.28 4.03 -2.04
C MET A 93 -6.35 3.04 -2.74
N GLU A 94 -6.87 2.23 -3.68
CA GLU A 94 -6.06 1.28 -4.45
C GLU A 94 -5.13 1.97 -5.46
N ALA A 95 -5.42 3.19 -5.90
CA ALA A 95 -4.54 3.95 -6.79
C ALA A 95 -3.21 4.34 -6.13
N TYR A 96 -3.19 4.46 -4.80
CA TYR A 96 -1.98 4.73 -4.01
C TYR A 96 -1.24 3.46 -3.57
N LEU A 97 -1.85 2.29 -3.75
CA LEU A 97 -1.16 1.02 -3.50
C LEU A 97 -0.27 0.67 -4.69
N PRO A 98 0.89 0.05 -4.46
CA PRO A 98 1.72 -0.42 -5.55
C PRO A 98 0.88 -1.35 -6.43
N LYS A 99 0.79 -1.01 -7.71
CA LYS A 99 0.13 -1.87 -8.69
C LYS A 99 0.87 -3.21 -8.64
N LYS A 100 0.11 -4.31 -8.62
CA LYS A 100 0.67 -5.65 -8.90
C LYS A 100 1.15 -5.66 -10.35
N ASN A 101 2.26 -5.01 -10.61
CA ASN A 101 3.06 -5.26 -11.80
C ASN A 101 3.57 -6.69 -11.58
N GLY A 102 3.20 -7.61 -12.47
CA GLY A 102 3.64 -8.99 -12.40
C GLY A 102 5.15 -9.04 -12.24
N SER A 103 5.61 -9.70 -11.19
CA SER A 103 6.91 -10.36 -11.06
C SER A 103 8.07 -9.68 -11.80
N LEU A 104 8.68 -8.67 -11.20
CA LEU A 104 10.09 -8.40 -11.41
C LEU A 104 10.79 -8.68 -10.09
N LEU A 105 11.29 -9.91 -9.96
CA LEU A 105 12.34 -10.25 -9.02
C LEU A 105 13.63 -9.56 -9.49
N PRO A 106 14.26 -8.69 -8.70
CA PRO A 106 15.67 -8.36 -8.90
C PRO A 106 16.50 -9.17 -7.89
N GLY A 107 17.45 -9.97 -8.38
CA GLY A 107 18.57 -10.42 -7.54
C GLY A 107 18.88 -11.92 -7.46
N SER A 108 18.71 -12.68 -8.54
CA SER A 108 19.43 -13.95 -8.72
C SER A 108 20.52 -13.76 -9.77
N THR A 109 21.64 -13.20 -9.37
CA THR A 109 22.95 -13.31 -10.04
C THR A 109 24.01 -13.40 -8.98
#